data_AF-A0AAI9RNZ9-F1
#
_entry.id   AF-A0AAI9RNZ9-F1
#
_cell.length_a   1.000
_cell.length_b   1.000
_cell.length_c   1.000
_cell.angle_alpha   90.00
_cell.angle_beta   90.00
_cell.angle_gamma   90.00
#
_symmetry.space_group_name_H-M   'P 1'
#
loop_
_entity.id
_entity.type
_entity.pdbx_description
1 polymer ?
#
loop_
_entity_poly.entity_id
_entity_poly.type
_entity_poly.pdbx_seq_one_letter_code
_entity_poly.pdbx_strand_id
1 'polypeptide(L)'
;MSDSKPIMVAFLKQTRELYEKAQHINSRMEDNDEGIVESLETLFVRRQESIRQLDTFMKQRDFRWTDEEHSMIEQLKELDQQLQPLIINLHQSFFTQIKRITQTKEISKKYSGAYQGMATAGSFIDRRN
;
A
#
# COMPACT_ATOMS: atom_id res chain seq x y z
N MET A 1 7.91 -21.22 -30.04
CA MET A 1 7.66 -19.79 -29.87
C MET A 1 7.23 -19.61 -28.43
N SER A 2 7.95 -18.79 -27.66
CA SER A 2 7.46 -18.39 -26.33
C SER A 2 6.22 -17.53 -26.57
N ASP A 3 5.14 -17.73 -25.83
CA ASP A 3 3.87 -17.01 -26.00
C ASP A 3 3.77 -15.96 -24.88
N SER A 4 3.60 -14.68 -25.21
CA SER A 4 3.39 -13.59 -24.24
C SER A 4 2.00 -13.62 -23.64
N LYS A 5 1.05 -14.30 -24.29
CA LYS A 5 -0.36 -14.30 -23.92
C LYS A 5 -0.62 -14.75 -22.48
N PRO A 6 -0.03 -15.83 -21.94
CA PRO A 6 -0.24 -16.20 -20.54
C PRO A 6 0.22 -15.13 -19.55
N ILE A 7 1.31 -14.42 -19.88
CA ILE A 7 1.85 -13.33 -19.05
C ILE A 7 0.91 -12.13 -19.12
N MET A 8 0.41 -11.78 -20.31
CA MET A 8 -0.58 -10.71 -20.51
C MET A 8 -1.89 -10.98 -19.76
N VAL A 9 -2.41 -12.20 -19.84
CA VAL A 9 -3.61 -12.62 -19.11
C VAL A 9 -3.39 -12.52 -17.60
N ALA A 10 -2.24 -12.98 -17.09
CA ALA A 10 -1.90 -12.87 -15.69
C ALA A 10 -1.81 -11.39 -15.25
N PHE A 11 -1.14 -10.55 -16.04
CA PHE A 11 -0.96 -9.13 -15.76
C PHE A 11 -2.30 -8.37 -15.72
N LEU A 12 -3.19 -8.63 -16.68
CA LEU A 12 -4.54 -8.07 -16.70
C LEU A 12 -5.36 -8.52 -15.49
N LYS A 13 -5.32 -9.82 -15.15
CA LYS A 13 -6.02 -10.35 -13.97
C LYS A 13 -5.54 -9.68 -12.69
N GLN A 14 -4.22 -9.60 -12.49
CA GLN A 14 -3.63 -8.97 -11.31
C GLN A 14 -3.98 -7.48 -11.22
N THR A 15 -4.01 -6.78 -12.35
CA THR A 15 -4.37 -5.35 -12.40
C THR A 15 -5.84 -5.14 -12.06
N ARG A 16 -6.75 -6.02 -12.54
CA ARG A 16 -8.17 -5.99 -12.13
C ARG A 16 -8.35 -6.29 -10.64
N GLU A 17 -7.71 -7.33 -10.13
CA GLU A 17 -7.79 -7.69 -8.71
C GLU A 17 -7.27 -6.56 -7.80
N LEU A 18 -6.17 -5.91 -8.22
CA LEU A 18 -5.64 -4.73 -7.54
C LEU A 18 -6.62 -3.56 -7.58
N TYR A 19 -7.26 -3.30 -8.72
CA TYR A 19 -8.26 -2.26 -8.87
C TYR A 19 -9.47 -2.51 -7.97
N GLU A 20 -10.07 -3.71 -8.03
CA GLU A 20 -11.21 -4.10 -7.19
C GLU A 20 -10.88 -3.94 -5.70
N LYS A 21 -9.71 -4.42 -5.26
CA LYS A 21 -9.28 -4.22 -3.87
C LYS A 21 -9.09 -2.75 -3.52
N ALA A 22 -8.42 -1.97 -4.38
CA ALA A 22 -8.16 -0.56 -4.12
C ALA A 22 -9.44 0.27 -3.99
N GLN A 23 -10.54 -0.13 -4.65
CA GLN A 23 -11.85 0.52 -4.50
C GLN A 23 -12.48 0.33 -3.13
N HIS A 24 -12.13 -0.74 -2.43
CA HIS A 24 -12.75 -1.12 -1.15
C HIS A 24 -11.89 -0.79 0.07
N ILE A 25 -10.68 -0.27 -0.13
CA ILE A 25 -9.80 0.07 0.98
C ILE A 25 -10.21 1.39 1.59
N ASN A 26 -10.50 1.33 2.89
CA ASN A 26 -10.82 2.50 3.69
C ASN A 26 -9.59 3.36 3.91
N SER A 27 -9.78 4.67 3.89
CA SER A 27 -8.71 5.63 4.16
C SER A 27 -8.17 5.50 5.59
N ARG A 28 -8.97 5.04 6.55
CA ARG A 28 -8.53 4.72 7.92
C ARG A 28 -8.11 3.26 8.01
N MET A 29 -6.90 3.00 8.50
CA MET A 29 -6.34 1.64 8.58
C MET A 29 -7.18 0.72 9.46
N GLU A 30 -7.74 1.24 10.55
CA GLU A 30 -8.56 0.49 11.52
C GLU A 30 -9.93 0.04 10.96
N ASP A 31 -10.38 0.66 9.87
CA ASP A 31 -11.63 0.29 9.20
C ASP A 31 -11.40 -0.76 8.10
N ASN A 32 -10.17 -1.26 7.94
CA ASN A 32 -9.86 -2.31 6.98
C ASN A 32 -9.62 -3.65 7.66
N ASP A 33 -9.86 -4.73 6.91
CA ASP A 33 -9.51 -6.07 7.34
C ASP A 33 -8.01 -6.21 7.60
N GLU A 34 -7.67 -7.01 8.61
CA GLU A 34 -6.29 -7.39 8.90
C GLU A 34 -5.67 -8.09 7.68
N GLY A 35 -4.42 -7.74 7.34
CA GLY A 35 -3.73 -8.31 6.18
C GLY A 35 -3.99 -7.60 4.85
N ILE A 36 -4.80 -6.53 4.81
CA ILE A 36 -5.15 -5.85 3.56
C ILE A 36 -3.91 -5.28 2.85
N VAL A 37 -2.96 -4.74 3.63
CA VAL A 37 -1.74 -4.08 3.14
C VAL A 37 -0.79 -5.12 2.55
N GLU A 38 -0.62 -6.25 3.24
CA GLU A 38 0.17 -7.40 2.80
C GLU A 38 -0.43 -8.03 1.53
N SER A 39 -1.77 -8.06 1.44
CA SER A 39 -2.45 -8.55 0.22
C SER A 39 -2.20 -7.63 -0.98
N LEU A 40 -2.22 -6.30 -0.77
CA LEU A 40 -1.87 -5.33 -1.80
C LEU A 40 -0.41 -5.44 -2.22
N GLU A 41 0.50 -5.52 -1.25
CA GLU A 41 1.93 -5.69 -1.51
C GLU A 41 2.18 -6.94 -2.37
N THR A 42 1.56 -8.06 -2.01
CA THR A 42 1.65 -9.31 -2.78
C THR A 42 1.19 -9.12 -4.24
N LEU A 43 0.10 -8.37 -4.45
CA LEU A 43 -0.40 -8.08 -5.80
C LEU A 43 0.55 -7.17 -6.59
N PHE A 44 1.10 -6.14 -5.95
CA PHE A 44 2.11 -5.28 -6.58
C PHE A 44 3.36 -6.06 -6.98
N VAL A 45 3.85 -6.95 -6.12
CA VAL A 45 5.02 -7.79 -6.40
C VAL A 45 4.76 -8.70 -7.60
N ARG A 46 3.61 -9.39 -7.62
CA ARG A 46 3.22 -10.26 -8.75
C ARG A 46 3.08 -9.48 -10.05
N ARG A 47 2.46 -8.30 -9.98
CA ARG A 47 2.30 -7.38 -11.12
C ARG A 47 3.66 -6.93 -11.67
N GLN A 48 4.58 -6.56 -10.79
CA GLN A 48 5.93 -6.16 -11.17
C GLN A 48 6.70 -7.31 -11.84
N GLU A 49 6.52 -8.55 -11.37
CA GLU A 49 7.14 -9.71 -11.98
C GLU A 49 6.59 -9.98 -13.40
N SER A 50 5.28 -9.89 -13.60
CA SER A 50 4.69 -9.98 -14.94
C SER A 50 5.23 -8.88 -15.87
N ILE A 51 5.41 -7.65 -15.39
CA ILE A 51 6.03 -6.56 -16.18
C ILE A 51 7.46 -6.92 -16.59
N ARG A 52 8.28 -7.45 -15.67
CA ARG A 52 9.67 -7.86 -15.99
C ARG A 52 9.71 -8.98 -17.03
N GLN A 53 8.79 -9.94 -16.93
CA GLN A 53 8.66 -11.02 -17.90
C GLN A 53 8.25 -10.48 -19.29
N LEU A 54 7.28 -9.55 -19.34
CA LEU A 54 6.90 -8.87 -20.58
C LEU A 54 8.06 -8.06 -21.17
N ASP A 55 8.79 -7.28 -20.37
CA ASP A 55 9.96 -6.52 -20.84
C ASP A 55 11.04 -7.43 -21.43
N THR A 56 11.26 -8.60 -20.83
CA THR A 56 12.18 -9.61 -21.36
C THR A 56 11.67 -10.18 -22.69
N PHE A 57 10.37 -10.43 -22.79
CA PHE A 57 9.73 -10.96 -23.98
C PHE A 57 9.77 -9.97 -25.15
N MET A 58 9.50 -8.70 -24.88
CA MET A 58 9.48 -7.61 -25.88
C MET A 58 10.84 -7.37 -26.53
N LYS A 59 11.94 -7.83 -25.92
CA LYS A 59 13.31 -7.72 -26.47
C LYS A 59 13.62 -8.78 -27.53
N GLN A 60 12.72 -9.73 -27.78
CA GLN A 60 12.91 -10.76 -28.81
C GLN A 60 12.83 -10.15 -30.23
N ARG A 61 13.67 -10.66 -31.14
CA ARG A 61 13.97 -10.03 -32.43
C ARG A 61 12.77 -9.89 -33.38
N ASP A 62 11.74 -10.72 -33.20
CA ASP A 62 10.52 -10.76 -34.02
C ASP A 62 9.25 -10.50 -33.18
N PHE A 63 9.41 -9.82 -32.05
CA PHE A 63 8.29 -9.54 -31.17
C PHE A 63 7.24 -8.65 -31.85
N ARG A 64 5.99 -9.12 -31.83
CA ARG A 64 4.81 -8.34 -32.24
C ARG A 64 3.64 -8.75 -31.36
N TRP A 65 2.88 -7.76 -30.92
CA TRP A 65 1.60 -8.01 -30.28
C TRP A 65 0.60 -8.56 -31.31
N THR A 66 -0.20 -9.51 -30.86
CA THR A 66 -1.41 -9.94 -31.57
C THR A 66 -2.55 -8.95 -31.33
N ASP A 67 -3.60 -9.00 -32.16
CA ASP A 67 -4.79 -8.16 -32.00
C ASP A 67 -5.46 -8.37 -30.63
N GLU A 68 -5.44 -9.61 -30.13
CA GLU A 68 -5.97 -9.95 -28.81
C GLU A 68 -5.15 -9.31 -27.69
N GLU A 69 -3.82 -9.37 -27.78
CA GLU A 69 -2.93 -8.72 -26.81
C GLU A 69 -3.04 -7.20 -26.87
N HIS A 70 -3.23 -6.62 -28.06
CA HIS A 70 -3.57 -5.21 -28.20
C HIS A 70 -4.85 -4.84 -27.45
N SER A 71 -5.90 -5.66 -27.57
CA SER A 71 -7.13 -5.46 -26.79
C SER A 71 -6.88 -5.55 -25.28
N MET A 72 -6.03 -6.47 -24.82
CA MET A 72 -5.66 -6.55 -23.40
C MET A 72 -4.87 -5.31 -22.94
N ILE A 73 -3.99 -4.78 -23.78
CA ILE A 73 -3.22 -3.55 -23.50
C ILE A 73 -4.15 -2.36 -23.32
N GLU A 74 -5.18 -2.21 -24.16
CA GLU A 74 -6.14 -1.12 -23.99
C GLU A 74 -6.93 -1.24 -22.69
N GLN A 75 -7.35 -2.45 -22.31
CA GLN A 75 -7.99 -2.69 -21.01
C GLN A 75 -7.06 -2.38 -19.83
N LEU A 76 -5.77 -2.75 -19.94
CA LEU A 76 -4.76 -2.44 -18.93
C LEU A 76 -4.58 -0.93 -18.77
N LYS A 77 -4.53 -0.17 -19.88
CA LYS A 77 -4.42 1.29 -19.84
C LYS A 77 -5.60 1.94 -19.14
N GLU A 78 -6.81 1.49 -19.44
CA GLU A 78 -8.03 2.00 -18.80
C GLU A 78 -8.01 1.73 -17.29
N LEU A 79 -7.68 0.50 -16.89
CA LEU A 79 -7.58 0.13 -15.48
C LEU A 79 -6.49 0.91 -14.76
N ASP A 80 -5.32 1.11 -15.37
CA ASP A 80 -4.23 1.86 -14.76
C ASP A 80 -4.59 3.34 -14.56
N GLN A 81 -5.31 3.96 -15.49
CA GLN A 81 -5.82 5.32 -15.33
C GLN A 81 -6.79 5.44 -14.15
N GLN A 82 -7.65 4.44 -13.96
CA GLN A 82 -8.60 4.41 -12.85
C GLN A 82 -7.93 4.05 -11.51
N LEU A 83 -6.91 3.20 -11.54
CA LEU A 83 -6.17 2.75 -10.37
C LEU A 83 -5.26 3.83 -9.79
N GLN A 84 -4.63 4.63 -10.66
CA GLN A 84 -3.68 5.67 -10.26
C GLN A 84 -4.20 6.60 -9.14
N PRO A 85 -5.39 7.22 -9.23
CA PRO A 85 -5.90 8.07 -8.15
C PRO A 85 -6.17 7.29 -6.86
N LEU A 86 -6.66 6.04 -6.94
CA LEU A 86 -6.92 5.21 -5.76
C LEU A 86 -5.64 4.93 -4.97
N ILE A 87 -4.57 4.56 -5.68
CA ILE A 87 -3.26 4.27 -5.05
C ILE A 87 -2.64 5.54 -4.47
N ILE A 88 -2.72 6.67 -5.16
CA ILE A 88 -2.23 7.96 -4.64
C ILE A 88 -2.95 8.32 -3.33
N ASN A 89 -4.28 8.22 -3.33
CA ASN A 89 -5.09 8.53 -2.15
C ASN A 89 -4.78 7.59 -0.98
N LEU A 90 -4.57 6.31 -1.27
CA LEU A 90 -4.20 5.31 -0.27
C LEU A 90 -2.86 5.64 0.39
N HIS A 91 -1.82 5.92 -0.42
CA HIS A 91 -0.51 6.32 0.08
C HIS A 91 -0.58 7.57 0.96
N GLN A 92 -1.32 8.60 0.53
CA GLN A 92 -1.49 9.82 1.31
C GLN A 92 -2.19 9.57 2.65
N SER A 93 -3.24 8.73 2.64
CA SER A 93 -4.04 8.40 3.82
C SER A 93 -3.23 7.60 4.84
N PHE A 94 -2.48 6.59 4.40
CA PHE A 94 -1.62 5.80 5.28
C PHE A 94 -0.45 6.62 5.82
N PHE A 95 0.19 7.44 4.99
CA PHE A 95 1.27 8.33 5.44
C PHE A 95 0.79 9.33 6.50
N THR A 96 -0.41 9.88 6.33
CA THR A 96 -1.01 10.80 7.30
C THR A 96 -1.27 10.12 8.64
N GLN A 97 -1.73 8.87 8.63
CA GLN A 97 -1.96 8.11 9.85
C GLN A 97 -0.67 7.75 10.57
N ILE A 98 0.37 7.31 9.86
CA ILE A 98 1.69 7.04 10.46
C ILE A 98 2.27 8.30 11.11
N LYS A 99 2.09 9.48 10.48
CA LYS A 99 2.47 10.76 11.08
C LYS A 99 1.72 11.04 12.38
N ARG A 100 0.40 10.83 12.40
CA ARG A 100 -0.44 11.01 13.61
C ARG A 100 -0.03 10.07 14.74
N ILE A 101 0.28 8.81 14.44
CA ILE A 101 0.79 7.83 15.41
C ILE A 101 2.12 8.32 16.01
N THR A 102 3.05 8.75 15.16
CA THR A 102 4.35 9.29 15.60
C THR A 102 4.18 10.52 16.50
N GLN A 103 3.34 11.47 16.09
CA GLN A 103 3.05 12.67 16.89
C GLN A 103 2.42 12.33 18.23
N THR A 104 1.44 11.42 18.26
CA THR A 104 0.79 10.96 19.49
C THR A 104 1.79 10.27 20.42
N LYS A 105 2.71 9.46 19.88
CA LYS A 105 3.78 8.82 20.65
C LYS A 105 4.75 9.83 21.26
N GLU A 106 5.16 10.85 20.50
CA GLU A 106 6.02 11.93 21.01
C GLU A 106 5.32 12.76 22.10
N ILE A 107 4.02 13.04 21.94
CA ILE A 107 3.20 13.69 22.97
C ILE A 107 3.11 12.79 24.22
N SER A 108 2.81 11.51 24.06
CA SER A 108 2.75 10.55 25.17
C SER A 108 4.08 10.47 25.94
N LYS A 109 5.23 10.51 25.26
CA LYS A 109 6.56 10.55 25.92
C LYS A 109 6.78 11.84 26.73
N LYS A 110 6.36 12.99 26.20
CA LYS A 110 6.45 14.28 26.92
C LYS A 110 5.65 14.24 28.21
N TYR A 111 4.44 13.68 28.18
CA TYR A 111 3.61 13.56 29.37
C TYR A 111 4.05 12.43 30.31
N SER A 112 4.53 11.28 29.81
CA SER A 112 5.07 10.23 30.69
C SER A 112 6.26 10.72 31.52
N GLY A 113 7.11 11.59 30.95
CA GLY A 113 8.16 12.28 31.71
C GLY A 113 7.61 13.26 32.74
N ALA A 114 6.51 13.96 32.45
CA ALA A 114 5.83 14.85 33.40
C ALA A 114 5.23 14.07 34.59
N TYR A 115 4.68 12.88 34.37
CA TYR A 115 4.17 12.01 35.43
C TYR A 115 5.30 11.38 36.27
N GLN A 116 6.47 11.09 35.68
CA GLN A 116 7.65 10.65 36.42
C GLN A 116 8.26 11.77 37.29
N GLY A 117 8.16 13.03 36.88
CA GLY A 117 8.61 14.20 37.64
C GLY A 117 7.67 14.64 38.77
N MET A 118 6.45 14.11 38.85
CA MET A 118 5.47 14.45 39.91
C MET A 118 5.53 13.52 41.14
N ALA A 119 6.54 12.66 41.26
CA ALA A 119 6.72 11.77 42.43
C ALA A 119 7.52 12.39 43.60
N THR A 120 7.96 13.65 43.52
CA THR A 120 8.79 14.28 44.57
C THR A 120 8.33 15.69 44.95
N ALA A 121 7.03 15.89 45.14
CA ALA A 121 6.48 17.11 45.76
C ALA A 121 5.54 16.77 46.94
N GLY A 122 5.95 15.82 47.77
CA GLY A 122 5.22 15.39 48.96
C GLY A 122 6.10 15.34 50.20
N SER A 123 6.96 16.35 50.43
CA SER A 123 7.58 16.55 51.75
C SER A 123 6.51 17.13 52.67
N PHE A 124 5.70 16.26 53.27
CA PHE A 124 4.91 16.61 54.43
C PHE A 124 5.84 16.69 55.63
N ILE A 125 6.08 17.92 56.09
CA ILE A 125 6.60 18.19 57.43
C ILE A 125 5.55 17.64 58.42
N ASP A 126 5.86 16.55 59.11
CA ASP A 126 5.13 16.18 60.31
C ASP A 126 5.83 16.81 61.53
N ARG A 127 5.17 17.81 62.11
CA ARG A 127 5.43 18.28 63.48
C ARG A 127 4.44 17.58 64.39
N ARG A 128 4.96 16.71 65.28
CA ARG A 128 4.44 16.27 66.61
C ARG A 128 5.37 15.12 67.07
N ASN A 129 5.99 15.05 68.24
CA ASN A 129 6.04 15.81 69.49
C ASN A 129 7.48 15.72 70.02
#